data_AF-G4D6H4-F1
#
_entry.id   AF-G4D6H4-F1
#
_cell.length_a   1.000
_cell.length_b   1.000
_cell.length_c   1.000
_cell.angle_alpha   90.00
_cell.angle_beta   90.00
_cell.angle_gamma   90.00
#
_symmetry.space_group_name_H-M   'P 1'
#
loop_
_entity.id
_entity.type
_entity.pdbx_description
1 polymer ?
#
loop_
_entity_poly.entity_id
_entity_poly.type
_entity_poly.pdbx_seq_one_letter_code
_entity_poly.pdbx_strand_id
1 'polypeptide(L)'
;MKISSTKDILNIKRGDILLLDDLKMVYSKAFRETVSRLKNNPIMLIVPGVYSVLYYLANRLIASFATGISGLAYGFIVPIVGVLILSSYYEILSDLNAFGRISFRNFKSSFTRNFAAIYSVLFIMFIISNIMRLDATILLLLTAIIFIVFNPIAEAIYIRGENYIDAYSYSANFMKENGVHWILPLIAYLGIVLVLTNINVVFSLISNVINIPMGIGYMSVNNGAFVIVELITSFYVVFRGALFNVLSKSTMRKRAYMGGLD
;
A
#
# COMPACT_ATOMS: atom_id res chain seq x y z
N MET A 1 46.33 -7.12 -10.45
CA MET A 1 44.89 -6.90 -10.76
C MET A 1 44.19 -8.24 -10.62
N LYS A 2 43.38 -8.42 -9.57
CA LYS A 2 42.89 -9.73 -9.12
C LYS A 2 41.88 -10.29 -10.12
N ILE A 3 42.20 -11.44 -10.70
CA ILE A 3 41.29 -12.21 -11.56
C ILE A 3 40.12 -12.66 -10.68
N SER A 4 38.95 -12.07 -10.91
CA SER A 4 37.65 -12.58 -10.44
C SER A 4 37.58 -14.06 -10.84
N SER A 5 37.49 -14.96 -9.86
CA SER A 5 37.62 -16.38 -10.11
C SER A 5 36.36 -16.90 -10.80
N THR A 6 36.49 -17.88 -11.69
CA THR A 6 35.36 -18.54 -12.37
C THR A 6 34.26 -19.03 -11.40
N LYS A 7 34.62 -19.30 -10.13
CA LYS A 7 33.67 -19.66 -9.06
C LYS A 7 32.75 -18.50 -8.67
N ASP A 8 33.26 -17.27 -8.68
CA ASP A 8 32.48 -16.08 -8.33
C ASP A 8 31.42 -15.80 -9.41
N ILE A 9 31.78 -15.96 -10.68
CA ILE A 9 30.86 -15.83 -11.83
C ILE A 9 29.78 -16.92 -11.81
N LEU A 10 30.14 -18.17 -11.47
CA LEU A 10 29.18 -19.28 -11.36
C LEU A 10 28.23 -19.11 -10.17
N ASN A 11 28.71 -18.59 -9.04
CA ASN A 11 27.88 -18.31 -7.87
C ASN A 11 26.90 -17.15 -8.12
N ILE A 12 27.33 -16.09 -8.81
CA ILE A 12 26.44 -14.98 -9.21
C ILE A 12 25.34 -15.49 -10.15
N LYS A 13 25.70 -16.21 -11.22
CA LYS A 13 24.71 -16.80 -12.14
C LYS A 13 23.72 -17.73 -11.43
N ARG A 14 24.18 -18.52 -10.46
CA ARG A 14 23.30 -19.41 -9.68
C ARG A 14 22.35 -18.63 -8.77
N GLY A 15 22.82 -17.55 -8.15
CA GLY A 15 21.99 -16.65 -7.35
C GLY A 15 20.90 -15.95 -8.17
N ASP A 16 21.25 -15.47 -9.37
CA ASP A 16 20.31 -14.77 -10.26
C ASP A 16 19.21 -15.69 -10.78
N ILE A 17 19.56 -16.93 -11.16
CA ILE A 17 18.59 -17.94 -11.61
C ILE A 17 17.62 -18.28 -10.47
N LEU A 18 18.12 -18.46 -9.24
CA LEU A 18 17.29 -18.72 -8.07
C LEU A 18 16.32 -17.56 -7.76
N LEU A 19 16.77 -16.31 -7.91
CA LEU A 19 15.93 -15.13 -7.70
C LEU A 19 14.83 -15.02 -8.75
N LEU A 20 15.14 -15.25 -10.02
CA LEU A 20 14.16 -15.18 -11.11
C LEU A 20 13.09 -16.27 -11.00
N ASP A 21 13.50 -17.50 -10.66
CA ASP A 21 12.56 -18.60 -10.44
C ASP A 21 11.66 -18.33 -9.24
N ASP A 22 12.21 -17.79 -8.15
CA ASP A 22 11.44 -17.40 -6.97
C ASP A 22 10.45 -16.26 -7.28
N LEU A 23 10.88 -15.21 -7.98
CA LEU A 23 10.02 -14.12 -8.44
C LEU A 23 8.86 -14.65 -9.28
N LYS A 24 9.16 -15.49 -10.28
CA LYS A 24 8.15 -16.07 -11.17
C LYS A 24 7.15 -16.91 -10.39
N MET A 25 7.62 -17.73 -9.45
CA MET A 25 6.77 -18.58 -8.62
C MET A 25 5.85 -17.75 -7.71
N VAL A 26 6.41 -16.80 -6.96
CA VAL A 26 5.68 -15.93 -6.04
C VAL A 26 4.66 -15.08 -6.81
N TYR A 27 5.05 -14.48 -7.93
CA TYR A 27 4.16 -13.61 -8.70
C TYR A 27 3.07 -14.40 -9.40
N SER A 28 3.36 -15.60 -9.90
CA SER A 28 2.34 -16.48 -10.48
C SER A 28 1.30 -16.91 -9.43
N LYS A 29 1.72 -17.23 -8.20
CA LYS A 29 0.77 -17.51 -7.10
C LYS A 29 -0.06 -16.28 -6.76
N ALA A 30 0.58 -15.14 -6.50
CA ALA A 30 -0.11 -13.89 -6.17
C ALA A 30 -1.09 -13.46 -7.27
N PHE A 31 -0.69 -13.55 -8.55
CA PHE A 31 -1.53 -13.22 -9.68
C PHE A 31 -2.76 -14.14 -9.79
N ARG A 32 -2.59 -15.46 -9.64
CA ARG A 32 -3.70 -16.41 -9.65
C ARG A 32 -4.69 -16.15 -8.52
N GLU A 33 -4.19 -15.88 -7.31
CA GLU A 33 -5.04 -15.51 -6.17
C GLU A 33 -5.78 -14.19 -6.43
N THR A 34 -5.10 -13.20 -7.03
CA THR A 34 -5.69 -11.90 -7.39
C THR A 34 -6.85 -12.08 -8.36
N VAL A 35 -6.62 -12.80 -9.46
CA VAL A 35 -7.63 -13.04 -10.49
C VAL A 35 -8.81 -13.82 -9.90
N SER A 36 -8.55 -14.82 -9.04
CA SER A 36 -9.59 -15.57 -8.36
C SER A 36 -10.45 -14.66 -7.47
N ARG A 37 -9.82 -13.82 -6.64
CA ARG A 37 -10.51 -12.90 -5.72
C ARG A 37 -11.34 -11.85 -6.45
N LEU A 38 -10.81 -11.26 -7.53
CA LEU A 38 -11.53 -10.27 -8.34
C LEU A 38 -12.69 -10.90 -9.13
N LYS A 39 -12.52 -12.12 -9.67
CA LYS A 39 -13.62 -12.83 -10.34
C LYS A 39 -14.78 -13.14 -9.38
N ASN A 40 -14.45 -13.54 -8.15
CA ASN A 40 -15.46 -13.84 -7.14
C ASN A 40 -16.08 -12.58 -6.51
N ASN A 41 -15.39 -11.44 -6.56
CA ASN A 41 -15.82 -10.17 -5.98
C ASN A 41 -15.61 -9.03 -6.98
N PRO A 42 -16.37 -8.97 -8.08
CA PRO A 42 -16.17 -7.96 -9.13
C PRO A 42 -16.39 -6.53 -8.63
N ILE A 43 -17.16 -6.35 -7.54
CA ILE A 43 -17.34 -5.05 -6.90
C ILE A 43 -16.00 -4.42 -6.49
N MET A 44 -14.99 -5.24 -6.15
CA MET A 44 -13.67 -4.75 -5.78
C MET A 44 -13.02 -3.88 -6.86
N LEU A 45 -13.37 -4.08 -8.15
CA LEU A 45 -12.87 -3.28 -9.27
C LEU A 45 -13.16 -1.79 -9.15
N ILE A 46 -14.22 -1.41 -8.46
CA ILE A 46 -14.64 -0.01 -8.30
C ILE A 46 -14.41 0.53 -6.89
N VAL A 47 -14.09 -0.32 -5.90
CA VAL A 47 -14.00 0.10 -4.49
C VAL A 47 -12.95 1.21 -4.28
N PRO A 48 -11.71 1.14 -4.81
CA PRO A 48 -10.74 2.22 -4.63
C PRO A 48 -11.28 3.58 -5.09
N GLY A 49 -11.85 3.64 -6.29
CA GLY A 49 -12.45 4.86 -6.84
C GLY A 49 -13.64 5.36 -6.03
N VAL A 50 -14.51 4.47 -5.54
CA VAL A 50 -15.62 4.85 -4.64
C VAL A 50 -15.08 5.48 -3.36
N TYR A 51 -14.07 4.89 -2.72
CA TYR A 51 -13.48 5.42 -1.50
C TYR A 51 -12.71 6.73 -1.73
N SER A 52 -12.06 6.90 -2.88
CA SER A 52 -11.45 8.18 -3.29
C SER A 52 -12.50 9.29 -3.44
N VAL A 53 -13.64 9.00 -4.09
CA VAL A 53 -14.77 9.94 -4.22
C VAL A 53 -15.37 10.25 -2.84
N LEU A 54 -15.60 9.25 -2.00
CA LEU A 54 -16.12 9.43 -0.64
C LEU A 54 -15.19 10.32 0.19
N TYR A 55 -13.87 10.09 0.11
CA TYR A 55 -12.88 10.91 0.79
C TYR A 55 -12.90 12.36 0.29
N TYR A 56 -12.99 12.57 -1.03
CA TYR A 56 -13.13 13.91 -1.61
C TYR A 56 -14.39 14.62 -1.13
N LEU A 57 -15.54 13.96 -1.17
CA LEU A 57 -16.82 14.53 -0.73
C LEU A 57 -16.81 14.85 0.76
N ALA A 58 -16.25 13.97 1.59
CA ALA A 58 -16.11 14.21 3.02
C ALA A 58 -15.27 15.47 3.30
N ASN A 59 -14.12 15.62 2.62
CA ASN A 59 -13.29 16.81 2.74
C ASN A 59 -14.00 18.09 2.28
N ARG A 60 -14.75 18.02 1.17
CA ARG A 60 -15.56 19.16 0.69
C ARG A 60 -16.63 19.58 1.68
N LEU A 61 -17.32 18.62 2.29
CA LEU A 61 -18.33 18.89 3.31
C LEU A 61 -17.70 19.52 4.55
N ILE A 62 -16.59 18.97 5.06
CA ILE A 62 -15.88 19.56 6.20
C ILE A 62 -15.45 21.00 5.87
N ALA A 63 -14.89 21.22 4.68
CA ALA A 63 -14.45 22.55 4.24
C ALA A 63 -15.61 23.56 4.16
N SER A 64 -16.83 23.16 3.77
CA SER A 64 -17.97 24.08 3.72
C SER A 64 -18.42 24.53 5.13
N PHE A 65 -18.33 23.64 6.12
CA PHE A 65 -18.62 23.98 7.53
C PHE A 65 -17.44 24.69 8.22
N ALA A 66 -16.22 24.53 7.71
CA ALA A 66 -15.01 25.07 8.32
C ALA A 66 -14.77 26.56 8.07
N THR A 67 -15.61 27.24 7.30
CA THR A 67 -15.53 28.70 7.08
C THR A 67 -15.62 29.55 8.36
N GLY A 68 -16.04 28.95 9.50
CA GLY A 68 -16.01 29.56 10.83
C GLY A 68 -15.19 28.79 11.89
N ILE A 69 -14.53 27.68 11.52
CA ILE A 69 -13.75 26.85 12.43
C ILE A 69 -12.28 27.28 12.33
N SER A 70 -11.62 27.57 13.45
CA SER A 70 -10.20 27.92 13.45
C SER A 70 -9.34 26.82 12.81
N GLY A 71 -8.28 27.19 12.10
CA GLY A 71 -7.46 26.26 11.31
C GLY A 71 -6.91 25.06 12.10
N LEU A 72 -6.80 25.16 13.42
CA LEU A 72 -6.41 24.05 14.30
C LEU A 72 -7.46 22.93 14.34
N ALA A 73 -8.74 23.24 14.52
CA ALA A 73 -9.78 22.22 14.60
C ALA A 73 -9.99 21.51 13.24
N TYR A 74 -9.85 22.22 12.13
CA TYR A 74 -9.82 21.62 10.79
C TYR A 74 -8.69 20.58 10.65
N GLY A 75 -7.51 20.90 11.18
CA GLY A 75 -6.33 20.03 11.18
C GLY A 75 -6.49 18.71 11.95
N PHE A 76 -7.44 18.62 12.89
CA PHE A 76 -7.75 17.37 13.60
C PHE A 76 -8.94 16.62 12.99
N ILE A 77 -9.98 17.35 12.57
CA ILE A 77 -11.20 16.74 12.04
C ILE A 77 -10.92 15.98 10.73
N VAL A 78 -10.16 16.59 9.81
CA VAL A 78 -9.88 16.00 8.50
C VAL A 78 -9.16 14.66 8.61
N PRO A 79 -8.04 14.53 9.36
CA PRO A 79 -7.39 13.24 9.57
C PRO A 79 -8.30 12.20 10.20
N ILE A 80 -9.11 12.56 11.21
CA ILE A 80 -10.03 11.62 11.88
C ILE A 80 -11.03 11.04 10.88
N VAL A 81 -11.67 11.89 10.08
CA VAL A 81 -12.63 11.44 9.06
C VAL A 81 -11.93 10.60 7.99
N GLY A 82 -10.72 10.99 7.58
CA GLY A 82 -9.89 10.19 6.68
C GLY A 82 -9.59 8.80 7.21
N VAL A 83 -9.23 8.69 8.48
CA VAL A 83 -8.96 7.39 9.14
C VAL A 83 -10.21 6.54 9.21
N LEU A 84 -11.38 7.10 9.51
CA LEU A 84 -12.63 6.33 9.55
C LEU A 84 -12.94 5.71 8.18
N ILE A 85 -12.82 6.51 7.11
CA ILE A 85 -13.01 6.05 5.73
C ILE A 85 -12.01 4.95 5.39
N LEU A 86 -10.72 5.17 5.70
CA LEU A 86 -9.66 4.22 5.42
C LEU A 86 -9.79 2.94 6.24
N SER A 87 -10.26 3.01 7.48
CA SER A 87 -10.55 1.85 8.32
C SER A 87 -11.62 0.97 7.70
N SER A 88 -12.70 1.58 7.20
CA SER A 88 -13.76 0.87 6.49
C SER A 88 -13.22 0.20 5.22
N TYR A 89 -12.34 0.87 4.48
CA TYR A 89 -11.70 0.28 3.31
C TYR A 89 -10.78 -0.89 3.66
N TYR A 90 -9.99 -0.76 4.73
CA TYR A 90 -9.10 -1.80 5.22
C TYR A 90 -9.86 -3.04 5.68
N GLU A 91 -11.05 -2.87 6.25
CA GLU A 91 -11.93 -3.99 6.57
C GLU A 91 -12.35 -4.76 5.32
N ILE A 92 -12.71 -4.08 4.23
CA ILE A 92 -13.06 -4.73 2.96
C ILE A 92 -11.86 -5.53 2.41
N LEU A 93 -10.66 -4.95 2.47
CA LEU A 93 -9.44 -5.63 2.06
C LEU A 93 -9.11 -6.82 2.96
N SER A 94 -9.33 -6.70 4.27
CA SER A 94 -9.14 -7.77 5.25
C SER A 94 -10.07 -8.94 4.99
N ASP A 95 -11.37 -8.69 4.81
CA ASP A 95 -12.37 -9.71 4.50
C ASP A 95 -12.07 -10.41 3.17
N LEU A 96 -11.74 -9.64 2.13
CA LEU A 96 -11.36 -10.18 0.84
C LEU A 96 -10.13 -11.09 0.94
N ASN A 97 -9.17 -10.72 1.77
CA ASN A 97 -7.93 -11.47 1.91
C ASN A 97 -8.08 -12.71 2.81
N ALA A 98 -8.83 -12.61 3.90
CA ALA A 98 -9.03 -13.70 4.85
C ALA A 98 -10.03 -14.75 4.35
N PHE A 99 -11.13 -14.31 3.71
CA PHE A 99 -12.26 -15.19 3.37
C PHE A 99 -12.52 -15.30 1.87
N GLY A 100 -11.82 -14.53 1.03
CA GLY A 100 -12.07 -14.49 -0.41
C GLY A 100 -13.43 -13.90 -0.78
N ARG A 101 -14.09 -13.20 0.16
CA ARG A 101 -15.39 -12.55 -0.03
C ARG A 101 -15.50 -11.28 0.78
N ILE A 102 -16.30 -10.33 0.31
CA ILE A 102 -16.56 -9.07 1.03
C ILE A 102 -17.85 -9.21 1.85
N SER A 103 -17.81 -8.86 3.14
CA SER A 103 -18.98 -8.87 4.01
C SER A 103 -19.32 -7.47 4.50
N PHE A 104 -20.59 -7.07 4.33
CA PHE A 104 -21.11 -5.81 4.85
C PHE A 104 -21.96 -6.00 6.12
N ARG A 105 -21.97 -7.21 6.70
CA ARG A 105 -22.81 -7.54 7.86
C ARG A 105 -22.57 -6.60 9.05
N ASN A 106 -21.31 -6.19 9.23
CA ASN A 106 -20.87 -5.33 10.32
C ASN A 106 -20.35 -3.98 9.81
N PHE A 107 -21.04 -3.38 8.83
CA PHE A 107 -20.60 -2.14 8.17
C PHE A 107 -20.30 -1.01 9.16
N LYS A 108 -21.12 -0.81 10.20
CA LYS A 108 -20.89 0.25 11.21
C LYS A 108 -19.55 0.08 11.94
N SER A 109 -19.19 -1.14 12.34
CA SER A 109 -17.92 -1.38 13.04
C SER A 109 -16.70 -1.40 12.10
N SER A 110 -16.90 -1.49 10.77
CA SER A 110 -15.81 -1.42 9.80
C SER A 110 -15.02 -0.10 9.89
N PHE A 111 -15.72 1.01 10.17
CA PHE A 111 -15.11 2.34 10.33
C PHE A 111 -14.22 2.47 11.56
N THR A 112 -14.42 1.63 12.58
CA THR A 112 -13.70 1.76 13.85
C THR A 112 -12.67 0.66 14.07
N ARG A 113 -12.75 -0.48 13.36
CA ARG A 113 -11.90 -1.65 13.64
C ARG A 113 -10.40 -1.36 13.49
N ASN A 114 -10.01 -0.71 12.40
CA ASN A 114 -8.61 -0.37 12.11
C ASN A 114 -8.27 1.08 12.48
N PHE A 115 -9.21 1.81 13.11
CA PHE A 115 -9.07 3.23 13.38
C PHE A 115 -7.82 3.52 14.22
N ALA A 116 -7.65 2.85 15.36
CA ALA A 116 -6.53 3.11 16.25
C ALA A 116 -5.18 2.81 15.59
N ALA A 117 -5.10 1.71 14.83
CA ALA A 117 -3.92 1.30 14.08
C ALA A 117 -3.51 2.38 13.07
N ILE A 118 -4.43 2.74 12.18
CA ILE A 118 -4.21 3.73 11.12
C ILE A 118 -3.90 5.10 11.72
N TYR A 119 -4.66 5.53 12.72
CA TYR A 119 -4.47 6.83 13.37
C TYR A 119 -3.10 6.92 14.04
N SER A 120 -2.64 5.86 14.71
CA SER A 120 -1.32 5.84 15.33
C SER A 120 -0.21 6.04 14.32
N VAL A 121 -0.32 5.44 13.13
CA VAL A 121 0.66 5.60 12.05
C VAL A 121 0.63 7.03 11.51
N LEU A 122 -0.54 7.58 11.20
CA LEU A 122 -0.63 8.97 10.74
C LEU A 122 -0.11 9.96 11.78
N PHE A 123 -0.38 9.70 13.05
CA PHE A 123 0.06 10.57 14.14
C PHE A 123 1.58 10.58 14.29
N ILE A 124 2.25 9.43 14.20
CA ILE A 124 3.72 9.37 14.20
C ILE A 124 4.29 10.10 12.98
N MET A 125 3.70 9.92 11.80
CA MET A 125 4.14 10.62 10.58
C MET A 125 3.97 12.14 10.70
N PHE A 126 2.87 12.58 11.32
CA PHE A 126 2.62 13.99 11.64
C PHE A 126 3.66 14.55 12.62
N ILE A 127 4.05 13.79 13.65
CA ILE A 127 5.12 14.20 14.57
C ILE A 127 6.44 14.37 13.80
N ILE A 128 6.80 13.38 12.98
CA ILE A 128 8.02 13.43 12.16
C ILE A 128 8.01 14.68 11.27
N SER A 129 6.89 14.99 10.61
CA SER A 129 6.81 16.15 9.72
C SER A 129 6.85 17.50 10.43
N ASN A 130 6.39 17.60 11.68
CA ASN A 130 6.29 18.87 12.41
C ASN A 130 7.48 19.17 13.34
N ILE A 131 8.13 18.15 13.90
CA ILE A 131 9.33 18.34 14.74
C ILE A 131 10.53 18.73 13.90
N MET A 132 10.56 18.27 12.66
CA MET A 132 11.66 18.45 11.74
C MET A 132 11.48 19.72 10.90
N ARG A 133 12.04 20.84 11.34
CA ARG A 133 12.29 22.03 10.48
C ARG A 133 13.45 21.73 9.52
N LEU A 134 13.24 20.74 8.64
CA LEU A 134 14.24 20.31 7.68
C LEU A 134 14.22 21.17 6.43
N ASP A 135 15.38 21.27 5.79
CA ASP A 135 15.47 21.74 4.41
C ASP A 135 14.56 20.90 3.50
N ALA A 136 13.99 21.53 2.48
CA ALA A 136 13.05 20.89 1.56
C ALA A 136 13.65 19.64 0.88
N THR A 137 14.95 19.66 0.58
CA THR A 137 15.66 18.52 -0.03
C THR A 137 15.76 17.35 0.94
N ILE A 138 16.09 17.63 2.21
CA ILE A 138 16.20 16.61 3.25
C ILE A 138 14.82 16.01 3.54
N LEU A 139 13.78 16.85 3.61
CA LEU A 139 12.40 16.41 3.80
C LEU A 139 11.94 15.49 2.66
N LEU A 140 12.28 15.81 1.40
CA LEU A 140 11.96 14.98 0.25
C LEU A 140 12.63 13.60 0.33
N LEU A 141 13.93 13.56 0.64
CA LEU A 141 14.68 12.30 0.79
C LEU A 141 14.12 11.45 1.93
N LEU A 142 13.83 12.07 3.06
CA LEU A 142 13.26 11.39 4.22
C LEU A 142 11.86 10.84 3.91
N THR A 143 11.02 11.61 3.24
CA THR A 143 9.69 11.16 2.78
C THR A 143 9.81 9.97 1.84
N ALA A 144 10.75 10.00 0.89
CA ALA A 144 10.98 8.88 -0.03
C ALA A 144 11.45 7.61 0.70
N ILE A 145 12.38 7.74 1.65
CA ILE A 145 12.86 6.61 2.46
C ILE A 145 11.73 6.02 3.30
N ILE A 146 10.99 6.87 4.01
CA ILE A 146 9.81 6.47 4.79
C ILE A 146 8.79 5.79 3.88
N PHE A 147 8.55 6.33 2.69
CA PHE A 147 7.62 5.77 1.74
C PHE A 147 8.00 4.36 1.30
N ILE A 148 9.28 4.13 1.00
CA ILE A 148 9.79 2.83 0.57
C ILE A 148 9.77 1.84 1.74
N VAL A 149 10.27 2.22 2.91
CA VAL A 149 10.43 1.32 4.08
C VAL A 149 9.08 0.95 4.70
N PHE A 150 8.16 1.91 4.80
CA PHE A 150 6.84 1.70 5.40
C PHE A 150 5.73 1.53 4.37
N ASN A 151 6.09 1.28 3.11
CA ASN A 151 5.16 0.94 2.05
C ASN A 151 4.21 -0.22 2.43
N PRO A 152 4.66 -1.33 3.06
CA PRO A 152 3.78 -2.46 3.40
C PRO A 152 2.96 -2.26 4.68
N ILE A 153 2.98 -1.06 5.28
CA ILE A 153 2.32 -0.81 6.57
C ILE A 153 0.81 -0.97 6.50
N ALA A 154 0.21 -0.66 5.35
CA ALA A 154 -1.20 -0.91 5.08
C ALA A 154 -1.53 -2.39 5.29
N GLU A 155 -0.77 -3.25 4.60
CA GLU A 155 -0.92 -4.70 4.65
C GLU A 155 -0.62 -5.27 6.05
N ALA A 156 0.40 -4.74 6.74
CA ALA A 156 0.67 -5.13 8.13
C ALA A 156 -0.55 -4.88 9.04
N ILE A 157 -1.25 -3.76 8.85
CA ILE A 157 -2.45 -3.44 9.63
C ILE A 157 -3.62 -4.36 9.25
N TYR A 158 -4.07 -4.37 7.98
CA TYR A 158 -5.34 -5.03 7.66
C TYR A 158 -5.24 -6.56 7.47
N ILE A 159 -4.04 -7.10 7.21
CA ILE A 159 -3.83 -8.55 7.04
C ILE A 159 -3.42 -9.20 8.34
N ARG A 160 -2.48 -8.58 9.07
CA ARG A 160 -1.91 -9.17 10.29
C ARG A 160 -2.49 -8.59 11.58
N GLY A 161 -3.20 -7.46 11.52
CA GLY A 161 -3.71 -6.79 12.71
C GLY A 161 -2.62 -6.11 13.54
N GLU A 162 -1.46 -5.80 12.94
CA GLU A 162 -0.37 -5.11 13.64
C GLU A 162 -0.81 -3.67 13.98
N ASN A 163 -0.46 -3.19 15.17
CA ASN A 163 -0.85 -1.87 15.67
C ASN A 163 0.38 -1.06 16.11
N TYR A 164 0.24 0.27 16.18
CA TYR A 164 1.24 1.16 16.76
C TYR A 164 2.67 0.93 16.22
N ILE A 165 3.63 0.72 17.12
CA ILE A 165 5.07 0.53 16.82
C ILE A 165 5.33 -0.82 16.15
N ASP A 166 4.49 -1.82 16.40
CA ASP A 166 4.65 -3.16 15.82
C ASP A 166 4.44 -3.11 14.31
N ALA A 167 3.49 -2.29 13.83
CA ALA A 167 3.26 -2.08 12.39
C ALA A 167 4.49 -1.50 11.67
N TYR A 168 5.20 -0.56 12.31
CA TYR A 168 6.45 0.00 11.78
C TYR A 168 7.58 -1.01 11.78
N SER A 169 7.78 -1.68 12.91
CA SER A 169 8.87 -2.64 13.11
C SER A 169 8.71 -3.84 12.16
N TYR A 170 7.49 -4.34 12.03
CA TYR A 170 7.14 -5.38 11.08
C TYR A 170 7.40 -4.93 9.64
N SER A 171 6.92 -3.74 9.25
CA SER A 171 7.10 -3.23 7.88
C SER A 171 8.56 -3.09 7.49
N ALA A 172 9.40 -2.57 8.40
CA ALA A 172 10.83 -2.44 8.16
C ALA A 172 11.52 -3.81 8.00
N ASN A 173 11.18 -4.78 8.86
CA ASN A 173 11.69 -6.15 8.75
C ASN A 173 11.23 -6.85 7.47
N PHE A 174 9.96 -6.66 7.10
CA PHE A 174 9.40 -7.19 5.86
C PHE A 174 10.13 -6.65 4.63
N MET A 175 10.38 -5.34 4.59
CA MET A 175 11.12 -4.71 3.48
C MET A 175 12.57 -5.17 3.41
N LYS A 176 13.21 -5.44 4.55
CA LYS A 176 14.57 -5.99 4.58
C LYS A 176 14.64 -7.38 3.95
N GLU A 177 13.63 -8.22 4.18
CA GLU A 177 13.61 -9.60 3.68
C GLU A 177 13.06 -9.73 2.26
N ASN A 178 12.09 -8.90 1.89
CA ASN A 178 11.29 -9.05 0.67
C ASN A 178 11.29 -7.80 -0.23
N GLY A 179 12.23 -6.87 0.00
CA GLY A 179 12.25 -5.57 -0.68
C GLY A 179 12.25 -5.67 -2.20
N VAL A 180 12.99 -6.62 -2.79
CA VAL A 180 13.01 -6.82 -4.25
C VAL A 180 11.62 -7.21 -4.76
N HIS A 181 10.99 -8.22 -4.14
CA HIS A 181 9.66 -8.70 -4.52
C HIS A 181 8.58 -7.62 -4.34
N TRP A 182 8.75 -6.73 -3.36
CA TRP A 182 7.78 -5.69 -3.02
C TRP A 182 7.91 -4.42 -3.87
N ILE A 183 9.13 -3.97 -4.11
CA ILE A 183 9.40 -2.71 -4.83
C ILE A 183 9.09 -2.85 -6.32
N LEU A 184 9.34 -4.02 -6.92
CA LEU A 184 9.11 -4.23 -8.35
C LEU A 184 7.66 -3.95 -8.80
N PRO A 185 6.61 -4.50 -8.16
CA PRO A 185 5.23 -4.17 -8.52
C PRO A 185 4.84 -2.74 -8.15
N LEU A 186 5.45 -2.15 -7.11
CA LEU A 186 5.26 -0.74 -6.76
C LEU A 186 5.78 0.17 -7.88
N ILE A 187 7.01 -0.06 -8.37
CA ILE A 187 7.58 0.71 -9.49
C ILE A 187 6.74 0.54 -10.75
N ALA A 188 6.30 -0.68 -11.05
CA ALA A 188 5.43 -0.93 -12.20
C ALA A 188 4.11 -0.15 -12.10
N TYR A 189 3.46 -0.17 -10.93
CA TYR A 189 2.23 0.58 -10.68
C TYR A 189 2.44 2.09 -10.83
N LEU A 190 3.46 2.65 -10.16
CA LEU A 190 3.76 4.08 -10.24
C LEU A 190 4.14 4.52 -11.65
N GLY A 191 4.85 3.67 -12.41
CA GLY A 191 5.18 3.91 -13.81
C GLY A 191 3.94 3.96 -14.72
N ILE A 192 2.97 3.06 -14.49
CA ILE A 192 1.69 3.08 -15.21
C ILE A 192 0.92 4.36 -14.88
N VAL A 193 0.82 4.73 -13.59
CA VAL A 193 0.17 5.98 -13.17
C VAL A 193 0.84 7.18 -13.82
N LEU A 194 2.18 7.23 -13.86
CA LEU A 194 2.93 8.32 -14.48
C LEU A 194 2.56 8.51 -15.96
N VAL A 195 2.51 7.41 -16.71
CA VAL A 195 2.19 7.42 -18.16
C VAL A 195 0.75 7.87 -18.42
N LEU A 196 -0.20 7.45 -17.56
CA LEU A 196 -1.61 7.78 -17.74
C LEU A 196 -1.99 9.16 -17.19
N THR A 197 -1.14 9.77 -16.36
CA THR A 197 -1.46 11.01 -15.63
C THR A 197 -0.31 12.03 -15.75
N ASN A 198 0.40 12.31 -14.66
CA ASN A 198 1.56 13.19 -14.60
C ASN A 198 2.36 12.94 -13.30
N ILE A 199 3.52 13.58 -13.20
CA ILE A 199 4.41 13.43 -12.06
C ILE A 199 3.82 13.95 -10.74
N ASN A 200 2.95 14.97 -10.78
CA ASN A 200 2.33 15.53 -9.57
C ASN A 200 1.36 14.53 -8.92
N VAL A 201 0.64 13.76 -9.74
CA VAL A 201 -0.25 12.68 -9.27
C VAL A 201 0.58 11.58 -8.59
N VAL A 202 1.71 11.18 -9.19
CA VAL A 202 2.64 10.23 -8.58
C VAL A 202 3.19 10.78 -7.25
N PHE A 203 3.59 12.05 -7.20
CA PHE A 203 4.04 12.68 -5.96
C PHE A 203 2.96 12.69 -4.88
N SER A 204 1.69 12.90 -5.27
CA SER A 204 0.57 12.83 -4.32
C SER A 204 0.41 11.44 -3.71
N LEU A 205 0.56 10.37 -4.51
CA LEU A 205 0.48 8.98 -4.03
C LEU A 205 1.61 8.65 -3.06
N ILE A 206 2.84 9.09 -3.34
CA ILE A 206 3.98 8.76 -2.49
C ILE A 206 4.05 9.60 -1.21
N SER A 207 3.31 10.71 -1.14
CA SER A 207 3.26 11.57 0.04
C SER A 207 2.62 10.91 1.26
N ASN A 208 1.82 9.86 1.06
CA ASN A 208 1.13 9.17 2.15
C ASN A 208 1.11 7.65 1.92
N VAL A 209 1.92 6.94 2.70
CA VAL A 209 2.06 5.46 2.65
C VAL A 209 0.76 4.70 2.88
N ILE A 210 -0.20 5.30 3.60
CA ILE A 210 -1.44 4.63 4.00
C ILE A 210 -2.55 4.84 2.95
N ASN A 211 -2.43 5.86 2.10
CA ASN A 211 -3.49 6.19 1.13
C ASN A 211 -3.34 5.50 -0.22
N ILE A 212 -2.18 4.89 -0.53
CA ILE A 212 -1.95 4.16 -1.79
C ILE A 212 -3.09 3.18 -2.12
N PRO A 213 -3.63 2.42 -1.14
CA PRO A 213 -4.70 1.48 -1.42
C PRO A 213 -5.98 2.14 -1.98
N MET A 214 -6.23 3.43 -1.71
CA MET A 214 -7.39 4.17 -2.21
C MET A 214 -7.18 4.75 -3.62
N GLY A 215 -5.99 4.62 -4.21
CA GLY A 215 -5.72 5.15 -5.53
C GLY A 215 -5.47 6.66 -5.54
N ILE A 216 -5.80 7.30 -6.65
CA ILE A 216 -5.56 8.72 -6.88
C ILE A 216 -6.74 9.55 -6.39
N GLY A 217 -6.49 10.80 -5.99
CA GLY A 217 -7.56 11.69 -5.52
C GLY A 217 -8.57 11.98 -6.62
N TYR A 218 -9.87 11.91 -6.31
CA TYR A 218 -10.92 12.35 -7.24
C TYR A 218 -10.70 13.83 -7.63
N MET A 219 -10.96 14.16 -8.91
CA MET A 219 -10.66 15.46 -9.54
C MET A 219 -9.16 15.81 -9.69
N SER A 220 -8.23 14.92 -9.36
CA SER A 220 -6.79 15.16 -9.63
C SER A 220 -6.43 15.07 -11.12
N VAL A 221 -7.28 14.39 -11.90
CA VAL A 221 -7.14 14.15 -13.34
C VAL A 221 -8.52 14.21 -14.01
N ASN A 222 -8.55 14.13 -15.34
CA ASN A 222 -9.82 14.03 -16.06
C ASN A 222 -10.57 12.73 -15.72
N ASN A 223 -11.89 12.71 -15.91
CA ASN A 223 -12.75 11.60 -15.50
C ASN A 223 -12.38 10.26 -16.18
N GLY A 224 -11.92 10.28 -17.44
CA GLY A 224 -11.52 9.07 -18.16
C GLY A 224 -10.24 8.45 -17.59
N ALA A 225 -9.21 9.26 -17.37
CA ALA A 225 -7.97 8.84 -16.74
C ALA A 225 -8.20 8.36 -15.31
N PHE A 226 -9.10 9.03 -14.56
CA PHE A 226 -9.48 8.61 -13.21
C PHE A 226 -10.02 7.18 -13.20
N VAL A 227 -11.01 6.87 -14.04
CA VAL A 227 -11.60 5.52 -14.10
C VAL A 227 -10.56 4.46 -14.47
N ILE A 228 -9.70 4.73 -15.47
CA ILE A 228 -8.68 3.77 -15.91
C ILE A 228 -7.65 3.52 -14.79
N VAL A 229 -7.17 4.57 -14.14
CA VAL A 229 -6.20 4.44 -13.05
C VAL A 229 -6.81 3.68 -11.88
N GLU A 230 -8.05 3.98 -11.48
CA GLU A 230 -8.70 3.29 -10.36
C GLU A 230 -8.96 1.80 -10.63
N LEU A 231 -9.25 1.41 -11.88
CA LEU A 231 -9.33 0.00 -12.26
C LEU A 231 -7.97 -0.71 -12.10
N ILE A 232 -6.88 -0.03 -12.47
CA ILE A 232 -5.51 -0.54 -12.32
C ILE A 232 -5.13 -0.59 -10.84
N THR A 233 -5.48 0.44 -10.06
CA THR A 233 -5.30 0.47 -8.61
C THR A 233 -6.03 -0.69 -7.94
N SER A 234 -7.27 -0.99 -8.34
CA SER A 234 -8.01 -2.13 -7.78
C SER A 234 -7.26 -3.44 -7.99
N PHE A 235 -6.79 -3.70 -9.21
CA PHE A 235 -5.98 -4.87 -9.48
C PHE A 235 -4.69 -4.88 -8.64
N TYR A 236 -3.98 -3.76 -8.61
CA TYR A 236 -2.73 -3.60 -7.87
C TYR A 236 -2.90 -3.88 -6.37
N VAL A 237 -3.95 -3.34 -5.74
CA VAL A 237 -4.16 -3.48 -4.29
C VAL A 237 -4.51 -4.92 -3.91
N VAL A 238 -5.35 -5.60 -4.70
CA VAL A 238 -5.65 -7.02 -4.46
C VAL A 238 -4.40 -7.88 -4.71
N PHE A 239 -3.62 -7.56 -5.75
CA PHE A 239 -2.35 -8.21 -6.02
C PHE A 239 -1.35 -8.05 -4.88
N ARG A 240 -1.24 -6.84 -4.35
CA ARG A 240 -0.35 -6.51 -3.25
C ARG A 240 -0.73 -7.25 -1.96
N GLY A 241 -2.02 -7.35 -1.65
CA GLY A 241 -2.50 -8.17 -0.52
C GLY A 241 -2.19 -9.66 -0.70
N ALA A 242 -2.39 -10.22 -1.89
CA ALA A 242 -2.04 -11.61 -2.19
C ALA A 242 -0.52 -11.84 -2.12
N LEU A 243 0.27 -10.91 -2.67
CA LEU A 243 1.73 -10.95 -2.61
C LEU A 243 2.24 -10.89 -1.17
N PHE A 244 1.69 -9.98 -0.36
CA PHE A 244 2.04 -9.86 1.06
C PHE A 244 1.75 -11.15 1.84
N ASN A 245 0.63 -11.82 1.57
CA ASN A 245 0.31 -13.12 2.19
C ASN A 245 1.36 -14.19 1.89
N VAL A 246 1.85 -14.25 0.65
CA VAL A 246 2.85 -15.23 0.24
C VAL A 246 4.20 -14.95 0.91
N LEU A 247 4.60 -13.68 0.92
CA LEU A 247 5.90 -13.23 1.44
C LEU A 247 5.95 -13.23 2.96
N SER A 248 4.86 -12.90 3.65
CA SER A 248 4.81 -12.86 5.12
C SER A 248 4.91 -14.25 5.78
N LYS A 249 4.65 -15.33 5.03
CA LYS A 249 4.68 -16.72 5.51
C LYS A 249 5.96 -17.48 5.17
N SER A 250 6.79 -16.95 4.27
CA SER A 250 7.93 -17.68 3.72
C SER A 250 9.07 -16.76 3.31
N THR A 251 10.31 -17.22 3.52
CA THR A 251 11.51 -16.55 3.00
C THR A 251 11.98 -17.22 1.71
N MET A 252 12.75 -16.50 0.88
CA MET A 252 13.35 -17.06 -0.33
C MET A 252 14.16 -18.35 -0.03
N ARG A 253 14.89 -18.37 1.09
CA ARG A 253 15.64 -19.55 1.54
C ARG A 253 14.72 -20.73 1.86
N LYS A 254 13.60 -20.48 2.56
CA LYS A 254 12.62 -21.49 2.90
C LYS A 254 11.95 -22.06 1.64
N ARG A 255 11.58 -21.20 0.69
CA ARG A 255 10.96 -21.58 -0.59
C ARG A 255 11.90 -22.41 -1.47
N ALA A 256 13.16 -22.01 -1.55
CA ALA A 256 14.18 -22.78 -2.26
C ALA A 256 14.41 -24.17 -1.64
N TYR A 257 14.30 -24.30 -0.31
CA TYR A 257 14.46 -25.58 0.39
C TYR A 257 13.25 -26.51 0.21
N MET A 258 12.02 -25.98 0.27
CA MET A 258 10.80 -26.78 0.13
C MET A 258 10.45 -27.10 -1.34
N GLY A 259 11.16 -26.49 -2.30
CA GLY A 259 10.90 -26.67 -3.73
C GLY A 259 9.60 -26.05 -4.21
N GLY A 260 8.99 -25.14 -3.44
CA GLY A 260 7.67 -24.60 -3.76
C GLY A 260 7.07 -23.65 -2.72
N LEU A 261 5.83 -23.24 -3.00
CA LEU A 261 4.96 -22.48 -2.11
C LEU A 261 3.88 -23.40 -1.54
N ASP A 262 3.97 -23.75 -0.26
CA ASP A 262 2.89 -24.45 0.47
C ASP A 262 1.52 -23.76 0.29
#